data_AF-A0A2C9T6H3-F1
#
_entry.id   AF-A0A2C9T6H3-F1
#
_cell.length_a   1.000
_cell.length_b   1.000
_cell.length_c   1.000
_cell.angle_alpha   90.00
_cell.angle_beta   90.00
_cell.angle_gamma   90.00
#
_symmetry.space_group_name_H-M   'P 1'
#
loop_
_entity.id
_entity.type
_entity.pdbx_description
1 polymer ?
#
loop_
_entity_poly.entity_id
_entity_poly.type
_entity_poly.pdbx_seq_one_letter_code
_entity_poly.pdbx_strand_id
1 'polypeptide(L)' 'MSALSAFLHKLRLHSDQFRVSAPMVGPLFADDADARRIHHDLDAVRSRFEQYPTWPSSGALGERR' A
#
# COMPACT_ATOMS: atom_id res chain seq x y z
N MET A 1 8.27 22.75 17.38
CA MET A 1 8.39 21.42 16.72
C MET A 1 7.37 20.42 17.30
N SER A 2 6.07 20.76 17.35
CA SER A 2 5.04 19.91 17.98
C SER A 2 3.87 19.60 17.05
N ALA A 3 3.42 20.58 16.25
CA ALA A 3 2.32 20.42 15.31
C ALA A 3 2.59 19.41 14.17
N LEU A 4 3.81 19.39 13.62
CA LEU A 4 4.19 18.46 12.55
C LEU A 4 4.18 17.01 13.03
N SER A 5 4.66 16.76 14.26
CA SER A 5 4.65 15.43 14.88
C SER A 5 3.23 14.94 15.15
N ALA A 6 2.35 15.81 15.65
CA ALA A 6 0.94 15.50 15.87
C ALA A 6 0.18 15.22 14.55
N PHE A 7 0.51 15.96 13.49
CA PHE A 7 -0.07 15.76 12.16
C PHE A 7 0.36 14.42 11.55
N LEU A 8 1.65 14.09 11.63
CA LEU A 8 2.19 12.81 11.16
C LEU A 8 1.66 11.63 11.99
N HIS A 9 1.45 11.80 13.30
CA HIS A 9 0.80 10.79 14.15
C HIS A 9 -0.67 10.55 13.77
N LYS A 10 -1.39 11.59 13.31
CA LYS A 10 -2.77 11.48 12.82
C LYS A 10 -2.87 10.75 11.47
N LEU A 11 -1.79 10.74 10.69
CA LEU A 11 -1.67 10.05 9.40
C LEU A 11 -1.26 8.58 9.53
N ARG A 12 -1.44 7.98 10.72
CA ARG A 12 -1.32 6.52 10.87
C ARG A 12 -2.51 5.83 10.21
N LEU A 13 -2.38 5.61 8.91
CA LEU A 13 -3.23 4.72 8.15
C LEU A 13 -2.97 3.29 8.61
N HIS A 14 -4.00 2.62 9.08
CA HIS A 14 -3.94 1.21 9.45
C HIS A 14 -4.71 0.41 8.41
N SER A 15 -4.07 -0.60 7.83
CA SER A 15 -4.66 -1.46 6.78
C SER A 15 -5.98 -2.09 7.20
N ASP A 16 -6.15 -2.36 8.49
CA ASP A 16 -7.37 -2.96 9.03
C ASP A 16 -8.59 -2.02 8.98
N GLN A 17 -8.42 -0.70 8.75
CA GLN A 17 -9.53 0.26 8.62
C GLN A 17 -10.37 0.06 7.36
N PHE A 18 -9.81 -0.56 6.32
CA PHE A 18 -10.49 -0.72 5.03
C PHE A 18 -11.08 -2.14 4.85
N ARG A 19 -11.06 -2.97 5.91
CA ARG A 19 -11.53 -4.35 5.82
C ARG A 19 -13.05 -4.38 5.96
N VAL A 20 -13.71 -4.84 4.91
CA VAL A 20 -15.17 -5.02 4.88
C VAL A 20 -15.52 -6.40 5.43
N SER A 21 -16.22 -6.44 6.57
CA SER A 21 -16.81 -7.67 7.10
C SER A 21 -18.29 -7.74 6.74
N ALA A 22 -18.73 -8.80 6.05
CA ALA A 22 -20.16 -9.03 5.87
C ALA A 22 -20.76 -9.60 7.17
N PRO A 23 -21.96 -9.11 7.58
CA PRO A 23 -22.62 -9.65 8.77
C PRO A 23 -22.87 -11.15 8.59
N MET A 24 -22.54 -11.94 9.62
CA MET A 24 -22.72 -13.41 9.72
C MET A 24 -21.78 -14.28 8.85
N VAL A 25 -20.96 -13.70 7.96
CA VAL A 25 -20.06 -14.46 7.05
C VAL A 25 -18.59 -14.42 7.48
N GLY A 26 -18.21 -13.57 8.43
CA GLY A 26 -16.81 -13.33 8.79
C GLY A 26 -16.10 -12.45 7.74
N PRO A 27 -14.76 -12.36 7.76
CA PRO A 27 -14.03 -11.61 6.75
C PRO A 27 -14.31 -12.20 5.36
N LEU A 28 -14.87 -11.40 4.46
CA LEU A 28 -15.20 -11.81 3.08
C LEU A 28 -13.97 -12.30 2.29
N PHE A 29 -12.77 -11.99 2.79
CA PHE A 29 -11.49 -12.24 2.17
C PHE A 29 -10.65 -13.22 3.00
N ALA A 30 -11.26 -14.28 3.55
CA ALA A 30 -10.51 -15.27 4.33
C ALA A 30 -9.40 -15.98 3.53
N ASP A 31 -9.57 -16.08 2.21
CA ASP A 31 -8.53 -16.51 1.26
C ASP A 31 -8.26 -15.36 0.27
N ASP A 32 -7.59 -14.34 0.80
CA ASP A 32 -7.43 -13.03 0.16
C ASP A 32 -6.44 -13.11 -1.01
N ALA A 33 -6.94 -13.47 -2.20
CA ALA A 33 -6.15 -13.48 -3.43
C ALA A 33 -5.49 -12.12 -3.69
N ASP A 34 -6.15 -11.02 -3.29
CA ASP A 34 -5.60 -9.69 -3.38
C ASP A 34 -4.46 -9.49 -2.37
N ALA A 35 -4.56 -10.01 -1.14
CA ALA A 35 -3.44 -9.97 -0.22
C ALA A 35 -2.22 -10.71 -0.75
N ARG A 36 -2.40 -11.89 -1.39
CA ARG A 36 -1.28 -12.60 -2.04
C ARG A 36 -0.63 -11.76 -3.14
N ARG A 37 -1.44 -11.11 -3.97
CA ARG A 37 -0.96 -10.22 -5.03
C ARG A 37 -0.18 -9.02 -4.45
N ILE A 38 -0.74 -8.37 -3.44
CA ILE A 38 -0.12 -7.22 -2.78
C ILE A 38 1.21 -7.63 -2.13
N HIS A 39 1.26 -8.76 -1.44
CA HIS A 39 2.50 -9.29 -0.85
C HIS A 39 3.57 -9.52 -1.92
N HIS A 40 3.21 -10.14 -3.03
CA HIS A 40 4.13 -10.36 -4.15
C HIS A 40 4.64 -9.03 -4.75
N ASP A 41 3.74 -8.08 -5.00
CA ASP A 41 4.08 -6.77 -5.56
C ASP A 41 5.02 -5.98 -4.62
N LEU A 42 4.78 -6.06 -3.30
CA LEU A 42 5.64 -5.42 -2.29
C LEU A 42 7.04 -6.03 -2.27
N ASP A 43 7.16 -7.36 -2.33
CA ASP A 43 8.46 -8.04 -2.36
C ASP A 43 9.23 -7.73 -3.66
N ALA A 44 8.54 -7.63 -4.80
CA ALA A 44 9.12 -7.23 -6.08
C ALA A 44 9.64 -5.78 -6.05
N VAL A 45 8.87 -4.85 -5.47
CA VAL A 45 9.30 -3.46 -5.30
C VAL A 45 10.51 -3.39 -4.37
N ARG A 46 10.43 -4.06 -3.21
CA ARG A 46 11.51 -4.06 -2.22
C ARG A 46 12.82 -4.57 -2.80
N SER A 47 12.81 -5.72 -3.47
CA SER A 47 14.01 -6.30 -4.08
C SER A 47 14.64 -5.38 -5.13
N ARG A 48 13.82 -4.68 -5.93
CA ARG A 48 14.31 -3.69 -6.90
C ARG A 48 15.00 -2.50 -6.21
N PHE A 49 14.43 -1.98 -5.12
CA PHE A 49 15.03 -0.87 -4.37
C PHE A 49 16.29 -1.29 -3.60
N GLU A 50 16.35 -2.53 -3.11
CA GLU A 50 17.55 -3.07 -2.46
C GLU A 50 18.72 -3.21 -3.45
N GLN A 51 18.45 -3.61 -4.70
CA GLN A 51 19.49 -3.75 -5.73
C GLN A 51 19.85 -2.42 -6.41
N TYR A 52 18.86 -1.55 -6.64
CA TYR A 52 19.03 -0.25 -7.28
C TYR A 52 18.18 0.80 -6.54
N PRO A 53 18.75 1.53 -5.57
CA PRO A 53 18.04 2.54 -4.77
C PRO A 53 17.83 3.84 -5.54
N THR A 54 17.38 3.74 -6.79
CA THR A 54 17.05 4.87 -7.65
C THR A 54 15.55 4.82 -7.93
N TRP A 55 14.87 5.91 -7.61
CA TRP A 55 13.47 6.07 -7.97
C TRP A 55 13.29 5.94 -9.49
N PRO A 56 12.35 5.13 -9.99
CA PRO A 56 12.03 5.13 -11.41
C PRO A 56 11.56 6.54 -11.78
N SER A 57 12.20 7.15 -12.78
CA SER A 57 11.68 8.36 -13.39
C SER A 57 10.25 8.09 -13.86
N SER A 58 9.30 8.98 -13.56
CA SER A 58 7.90 8.83 -13.97
C SER A 58 7.85 8.53 -15.48
N GLY A 59 7.46 7.30 -15.83
CA GLY A 59 7.30 6.86 -17.22
C GLY A 59 6.04 7.42 -17.88
N ALA A 60 5.24 8.20 -17.15
CA ALA A 60 4.16 8.98 -17.70
C ALA A 60 4.72 10.16 -18.51
N LEU A 61 5.28 9.85 -19.68
CA LEU A 61 5.34 10.78 -20.80
C LEU A 61 3.88 11.14 -21.10
N GLY A 62 3.58 12.43 -21.02
CA GLY A 62 2.23 12.96 -20.84
C GLY A 62 1.14 12.35 -21.72
N GLU A 63 -0.09 12.45 -21.23
CA GLU A 63 -1.31 12.10 -21.95
C GLU A 63 -1.21 12.59 -23.40
N ARG A 64 -1.05 11.63 -24.33
CA ARG A 64 -0.97 11.91 -25.76
C ARG A 64 -2.38 12.28 -26.23
N ARG A 65 -2.77 13.53 -26.03
CA ARG A 65 -3.91 14.17 -26.72
C ARG A 65 -3.44 14.88 -27.98
#